data_AF-A0A2U8E4H5-F1
#
_entry.id   AF-A0A2U8E4H5-F1
#
_cell.length_a   1.000
_cell.length_b   1.000
_cell.length_c   1.000
_cell.angle_alpha   90.00
_cell.angle_beta   90.00
_cell.angle_gamma   90.00
#
_symmetry.space_group_name_H-M   'P 1'
#
loop_
_entity.id
_entity.type
_entity.pdbx_description
1 polymer ?
#
loop_
_entity_poly.entity_id
_entity_poly.type
_entity_poly.pdbx_seq_one_letter_code
_entity_poly.pdbx_strand_id
1 'polypeptide(L)'
;MSVSKTPLDMIINEIHALRTDLVEEMRLLRHAVDALCNDHAPDADESDVEISTAEAAEFMGYSKSSHACFRDAARDNGVFPTGNRARFRWRKSDLLRWKASPKYAMLRVRIHSGRLTRRAHK
;
A
#
# COMPACT_ATOMS: atom_id res chain seq x y z
N MET A 1 31.78 -1.80 -45.11
CA MET A 1 30.32 -1.91 -45.27
C MET A 1 29.68 -1.36 -44.00
N SER A 2 29.01 -0.20 -44.07
CA SER A 2 28.31 0.42 -42.94
C SER A 2 26.84 0.03 -43.04
N VAL A 3 26.33 -0.74 -42.08
CA VAL A 3 24.89 -1.04 -41.99
C VAL A 3 24.25 0.20 -41.37
N SER A 4 23.60 1.01 -42.20
CA SER A 4 22.79 2.13 -41.72
C SER A 4 21.66 1.60 -40.85
N LYS A 5 21.70 1.90 -39.54
CA LYS A 5 20.60 1.62 -38.62
C LYS A 5 19.34 2.24 -39.19
N THR A 6 18.30 1.43 -39.38
CA THR A 6 17.04 1.94 -39.91
C THR A 6 16.40 2.86 -38.85
N PRO A 7 15.59 3.85 -39.25
CA PRO A 7 14.82 4.66 -38.30
C PRO A 7 13.99 3.82 -37.33
N LEU A 8 13.54 2.64 -37.76
CA LEU A 8 12.84 1.67 -36.93
C LEU A 8 13.74 1.09 -35.83
N ASP A 9 15.00 0.78 -36.13
CA ASP A 9 15.96 0.28 -35.13
C ASP A 9 16.24 1.32 -34.04
N MET A 10 16.23 2.61 -34.39
CA MET A 10 16.41 3.68 -33.41
C MET A 10 15.23 3.75 -32.44
N ILE A 11 14.00 3.67 -32.95
CA ILE A 11 12.78 3.67 -32.14
C ILE A 11 12.73 2.45 -31.21
N ILE A 12 13.06 1.26 -31.73
CA ILE A 12 13.10 0.03 -30.93
C ILE A 12 14.11 0.15 -29.79
N ASN A 13 15.30 0.71 -30.07
CA ASN A 13 16.32 0.92 -29.05
C ASN A 13 15.88 1.93 -27.97
N GLU A 14 15.20 3.02 -28.34
CA GLU A 14 14.64 3.98 -27.38
C GLU A 14 13.56 3.34 -26.50
N ILE A 15 12.67 2.52 -27.07
CA ILE A 15 11.65 1.80 -26.30
C ILE A 15 12.31 0.83 -25.31
N HIS A 16 13.38 0.13 -25.72
CA HIS A 16 14.13 -0.75 -24.82
C HIS A 16 14.85 0.01 -23.71
N ALA A 17 15.42 1.19 -24.00
CA ALA A 17 16.02 2.05 -22.99
C ALA A 17 14.97 2.49 -21.96
N LEU A 18 13.84 3.06 -22.41
CA LEU A 18 12.75 3.50 -21.53
C LEU A 18 12.18 2.37 -20.67
N ARG A 19 12.07 1.16 -21.22
CA ARG A 19 11.65 -0.02 -20.46
C ARG A 19 12.64 -0.37 -19.36
N THR A 20 13.94 -0.30 -19.66
CA THR A 20 15.00 -0.63 -18.71
C THR A 20 15.00 0.39 -17.56
N ASP A 21 14.91 1.67 -17.89
CA ASP A 21 14.84 2.75 -16.90
C ASP A 21 13.62 2.60 -15.99
N LEU A 22 12.44 2.31 -16.55
CA LEU A 22 11.23 2.09 -15.77
C LEU A 22 11.34 0.88 -14.83
N VAL A 23 11.99 -0.20 -15.27
CA VAL A 23 12.20 -1.38 -14.43
C VAL A 23 13.14 -1.05 -13.28
N GLU A 24 14.20 -0.28 -13.52
CA GLU A 24 15.15 0.09 -12.46
C GLU A 24 14.52 1.05 -11.44
N GLU A 25 13.74 2.04 -11.89
CA GLU A 25 12.97 2.92 -10.99
C GLU A 25 11.97 2.13 -10.12
N MET A 26 11.29 1.13 -10.71
CA MET A 26 10.40 0.24 -9.95
C MET A 26 11.16 -0.65 -8.96
N ARG A 27 12.40 -1.04 -9.28
CA ARG A 27 13.28 -1.82 -8.39
C ARG A 27 13.74 -0.97 -7.21
N LEU A 28 14.15 0.27 -7.45
CA LEU A 28 14.53 1.23 -6.42
C LEU A 28 13.34 1.54 -5.49
N LEU A 29 12.15 1.75 -6.05
CA LEU A 29 10.93 1.95 -5.27
C LEU A 29 10.61 0.74 -4.38
N ARG A 30 10.78 -0.49 -4.90
CA ARG A 30 10.60 -1.71 -4.11
C ARG A 30 11.58 -1.78 -2.95
N HIS A 31 12.86 -1.53 -3.19
CA HIS A 31 13.86 -1.50 -2.12
C HIS A 31 13.58 -0.43 -1.06
N ALA A 32 13.14 0.75 -1.47
CA ALA A 32 12.75 1.81 -0.54
C ALA A 32 11.52 1.41 0.30
N VAL A 33 10.54 0.75 -0.30
CA VAL A 33 9.38 0.20 0.43
C VAL A 33 9.80 -0.90 1.39
N ASP A 34 10.63 -1.86 0.95
CA ASP A 34 11.13 -2.94 1.79
C ASP A 34 11.96 -2.40 2.97
N ALA A 35 12.81 -1.39 2.74
CA ALA A 35 13.56 -0.70 3.78
C ALA A 35 12.63 0.00 4.77
N LEU A 36 11.63 0.75 4.30
CA LEU A 36 10.62 1.37 5.19
C LEU A 36 9.86 0.33 6.01
N CYS A 37 9.51 -0.82 5.42
CA CYS A 37 8.82 -1.90 6.11
C CYS A 37 9.71 -2.60 7.15
N ASN A 38 11.01 -2.72 6.90
CA ASN A 38 11.96 -3.37 7.80
C ASN A 38 12.49 -2.43 8.90
N ASP A 39 12.70 -1.15 8.59
CA ASP A 39 13.14 -0.12 9.55
C ASP A 39 11.99 0.38 10.45
N HIS A 40 10.73 0.17 10.04
CA HIS A 40 9.54 0.39 10.87
C HIS A 40 8.97 -0.91 11.44
N ALA A 41 9.80 -1.90 11.75
CA ALA A 41 9.43 -2.87 12.78
C ALA A 41 9.75 -2.20 14.14
N PRO A 42 8.83 -1.43 14.76
CA PRO A 42 9.09 -0.92 16.10
C PRO A 42 9.39 -2.12 16.99
N ASP A 43 10.43 -1.99 17.82
CA ASP A 43 10.65 -2.87 18.96
C ASP A 43 9.30 -3.11 19.62
N ALA A 44 8.83 -4.35 19.54
CA ALA A 44 7.47 -4.72 19.90
C ALA A 44 7.33 -4.70 21.42
N ASP A 45 7.18 -3.50 21.98
CA ASP A 45 6.76 -3.25 23.36
C ASP A 45 5.60 -2.24 23.44
N GLU A 46 4.91 -1.99 22.32
CA GLU A 46 3.53 -1.51 22.40
C GLU A 46 2.64 -2.72 22.67
N SER A 47 2.32 -2.91 23.96
CA SER A 47 1.29 -3.83 24.47
C SER A 47 0.08 -3.95 23.53
N ASP A 48 -0.56 -5.13 23.50
CA ASP A 48 -1.78 -5.47 22.73
C ASP A 48 -2.98 -4.57 23.12
N VAL A 49 -2.86 -3.26 22.89
CA VAL A 49 -3.88 -2.27 23.19
C VAL A 49 -4.94 -2.39 22.11
N GLU A 50 -6.15 -2.70 22.57
CA GLU A 50 -7.34 -2.70 21.76
C GLU A 50 -7.93 -1.29 21.65
N ILE A 51 -7.98 -0.76 20.44
CA ILE A 51 -8.53 0.56 20.13
C ILE A 51 -9.87 0.46 19.41
N SER A 52 -10.68 1.53 19.47
CA SER A 52 -11.95 1.61 18.73
C SER A 52 -11.72 1.66 17.22
N THR A 53 -12.79 1.45 16.45
CA THR A 53 -12.71 1.55 14.97
C THR A 53 -12.34 2.96 14.51
N ALA A 54 -12.78 4.01 15.21
CA ALA A 54 -12.43 5.39 14.84
C ALA A 54 -10.94 5.65 15.03
N GLU A 55 -10.40 5.26 16.19
CA GLU A 55 -8.97 5.38 16.49
C GLU A 55 -8.12 4.51 15.54
N ALA A 56 -8.58 3.30 15.22
CA ALA A 56 -7.90 2.42 14.26
C ALA A 56 -7.84 3.03 12.86
N ALA A 57 -8.96 3.59 12.38
CA ALA A 57 -9.01 4.23 11.08
C ALA A 57 -8.08 5.45 11.01
N GLU A 58 -8.10 6.30 12.04
CA GLU A 58 -7.22 7.46 12.16
C GLU A 58 -5.74 7.06 12.23
N PHE A 59 -5.41 6.04 13.02
CA PHE A 59 -4.05 5.48 13.11
C PHE A 59 -3.52 4.97 11.76
N MET A 60 -4.42 4.44 10.92
CA MET A 60 -4.11 4.01 9.56
C MET A 60 -4.13 5.17 8.55
N GLY A 61 -4.55 6.38 8.94
CA GLY A 61 -4.58 7.55 8.08
C GLY A 61 -5.81 7.61 7.17
N TYR A 62 -6.93 7.02 7.62
CA TYR A 62 -8.25 7.21 7.04
C TYR A 62 -8.95 8.40 7.71
N SER A 63 -9.74 9.14 6.92
CA SER A 63 -10.59 10.20 7.44
C SER A 63 -11.84 9.65 8.13
N LYS A 64 -12.51 10.48 8.93
CA LYS A 64 -13.80 10.14 9.59
C LYS A 64 -14.87 9.64 8.61
N SER A 65 -14.90 10.18 7.39
CA SER A 65 -15.86 9.78 6.35
C SER A 65 -15.51 8.46 5.64
N SER A 66 -14.33 7.89 5.87
CA SER A 66 -13.83 6.69 5.18
C SER A 66 -13.67 5.46 6.09
N HIS A 67 -14.26 5.49 7.29
CA HIS A 67 -14.22 4.35 8.22
C HIS A 67 -14.83 3.06 7.64
N ALA A 68 -15.88 3.15 6.83
CA ALA A 68 -16.46 1.98 6.16
C ALA A 68 -15.45 1.36 5.19
N CYS A 69 -14.82 2.17 4.34
CA CYS A 69 -13.76 1.73 3.44
C CYS A 69 -12.57 1.11 4.17
N PHE A 70 -12.19 1.66 5.33
CA PHE A 70 -11.17 1.07 6.19
C PHE A 70 -11.56 -0.35 6.62
N ARG A 71 -12.78 -0.57 7.12
CA ARG A 71 -13.22 -1.90 7.58
C ARG A 71 -13.21 -2.93 6.45
N ASP A 72 -13.67 -2.54 5.27
CA ASP A 72 -13.71 -3.42 4.10
C ASP A 72 -12.28 -3.75 3.63
N ALA A 73 -11.41 -2.74 3.53
CA ALA A 73 -10.03 -2.95 3.16
C ALA A 73 -9.26 -3.80 4.18
N ALA A 74 -9.51 -3.61 5.49
CA ALA A 74 -8.90 -4.42 6.54
C ALA A 74 -9.32 -5.89 6.41
N ARG A 75 -10.62 -6.14 6.20
CA ARG A 75 -11.17 -7.48 5.98
C ARG A 75 -10.55 -8.16 4.75
N ASP A 76 -10.47 -7.45 3.63
CA ASP A 76 -9.87 -7.98 2.39
C ASP A 76 -8.39 -8.35 2.55
N ASN A 77 -7.73 -7.80 3.59
CA ASN A 77 -6.34 -8.07 3.92
C ASN A 77 -6.16 -9.02 5.12
N GLY A 78 -7.24 -9.62 5.62
CA GLY A 78 -7.19 -10.57 6.72
C GLY A 78 -7.00 -9.94 8.11
N VAL A 79 -7.25 -8.64 8.25
CA VAL A 79 -7.18 -7.93 9.52
C VAL A 79 -8.60 -7.75 10.04
N PHE A 80 -8.90 -8.39 11.16
CA PHE A 80 -10.25 -8.44 11.70
C PHE A 80 -10.32 -7.75 13.06
N PRO A 81 -11.40 -6.98 13.33
CA PRO A 81 -11.65 -6.52 14.68
C PRO A 81 -12.04 -7.68 15.60
N THR A 82 -11.67 -7.58 16.87
CA THR A 82 -12.20 -8.39 17.96
C THR A 82 -13.52 -7.80 18.49
N GLY A 83 -14.30 -8.62 19.21
CA GLY A 83 -15.56 -8.19 19.83
C GLY A 83 -16.80 -8.32 18.93
N ASN A 84 -17.91 -7.72 19.35
CA ASN A 84 -19.20 -7.78 18.64
C ASN A 84 -19.43 -6.52 17.78
N ARG A 85 -20.41 -6.56 16.86
CA ARG A 85 -20.69 -5.46 15.90
C ARG A 85 -20.88 -4.07 16.55
N ALA A 86 -21.33 -4.02 17.80
CA ALA A 86 -21.53 -2.78 18.55
C ALA A 86 -20.25 -2.25 19.22
N ARG A 87 -19.23 -3.09 19.40
CA ARG A 87 -17.97 -2.78 20.08
C ARG A 87 -16.79 -3.40 19.34
N PHE A 88 -16.64 -3.08 18.07
CA PHE A 88 -15.45 -3.50 17.34
C PHE A 88 -14.21 -2.87 17.95
N ARG A 89 -13.33 -3.76 18.42
CA ARG A 89 -12.02 -3.45 18.96
C ARG A 89 -10.96 -3.92 17.97
N TRP A 90 -9.89 -3.18 17.82
CA TRP A 90 -8.80 -3.50 16.91
C TRP A 90 -7.51 -3.58 17.69
N ARG A 91 -6.77 -4.67 17.53
CA ARG A 91 -5.44 -4.79 18.13
C ARG A 91 -4.47 -3.93 17.35
N LYS A 92 -3.79 -3.02 18.04
CA LYS A 92 -2.76 -2.15 17.42
C LYS A 92 -1.65 -2.97 16.75
N SER A 93 -1.25 -4.09 17.34
CA SER A 93 -0.23 -5.00 16.79
C SER A 93 -0.63 -5.56 15.41
N ASP A 94 -1.89 -5.95 15.22
CA ASP A 94 -2.41 -6.39 13.91
C ASP A 94 -2.44 -5.26 12.88
N LEU A 95 -2.82 -4.06 13.31
CA LEU A 95 -2.82 -2.87 12.46
C LEU A 95 -1.40 -2.47 12.05
N LEU A 96 -0.44 -2.54 12.97
CA LEU A 96 0.98 -2.27 12.71
C LEU A 96 1.55 -3.27 11.70
N ARG A 97 1.32 -4.57 11.91
CA ARG A 97 1.74 -5.62 10.95
C ARG A 97 1.13 -5.39 9.56
N TRP A 98 -0.13 -4.99 9.51
CA TRP A 98 -0.75 -4.66 8.24
C TRP A 98 -0.17 -3.39 7.62
N LYS A 99 0.05 -2.33 8.41
CA LYS A 99 0.63 -1.05 7.97
C LYS A 99 2.04 -1.24 7.38
N ALA A 100 2.82 -2.16 7.93
CA ALA A 100 4.12 -2.58 7.42
C ALA A 100 4.05 -3.54 6.22
N SER A 101 2.87 -4.03 5.82
CA SER A 101 2.76 -4.98 4.71
C SER A 101 2.80 -4.30 3.32
N PRO A 102 3.37 -4.97 2.30
CA PRO A 102 3.31 -4.48 0.91
C PRO A 102 1.88 -4.30 0.38
N LYS A 103 0.91 -5.08 0.88
CA LYS A 103 -0.50 -4.95 0.51
C LYS A 103 -1.07 -3.60 0.93
N TYR A 104 -0.69 -3.13 2.12
CA TYR A 104 -1.10 -1.82 2.61
C TYR A 104 -0.42 -0.66 1.87
N ALA A 105 0.88 -0.79 1.57
CA ALA A 105 1.59 0.18 0.73
C ALA A 105 0.90 0.36 -0.64
N MET A 106 0.54 -0.75 -1.30
CA MET A 106 -0.20 -0.73 -2.56
C MET A 106 -1.61 -0.13 -2.43
N LEU A 107 -2.28 -0.36 -1.30
CA LEU A 107 -3.58 0.25 -1.01
C LEU A 107 -3.47 1.78 -0.89
N ARG A 108 -2.46 2.29 -0.18
CA ARG A 108 -2.19 3.73 -0.03
C ARG A 108 -1.95 4.41 -1.38
N VAL A 109 -1.18 3.78 -2.26
CA VAL A 109 -0.97 4.27 -3.65
C VAL A 109 -2.30 4.34 -4.42
N ARG A 110 -3.21 3.35 -4.24
CA ARG A 110 -4.54 3.36 -4.88
C ARG A 110 -5.48 4.43 -4.34
N ILE A 111 -5.41 4.71 -3.03
CA ILE A 111 -6.19 5.79 -2.40
C ILE A 111 -5.71 7.14 -2.94
N HIS A 112 -4.40 7.37 -2.94
CA HIS A 112 -3.82 8.65 -3.36
C HIS A 112 -3.94 8.92 -4.87
N SER A 113 -3.90 7.88 -5.71
CA SER A 113 -4.14 8.01 -7.16
C SER A 113 -5.61 8.16 -7.54
N GLY A 114 -6.54 8.24 -6.58
CA GLY A 114 -7.98 8.37 -6.84
C GLY A 114 -8.61 7.15 -7.51
N ARG A 115 -7.90 6.01 -7.56
CA ARG A 115 -8.41 4.77 -8.19
C ARG A 115 -9.40 4.00 -7.31
N LEU A 116 -9.45 4.29 -6.01
CA LEU A 116 -10.40 3.67 -5.07
C LEU A 116 -11.75 4.40 -4.97
N THR A 117 -11.81 5.71 -5.26
CA THR A 117 -13.08 6.47 -5.19
C THR A 117 -14.08 6.05 -6.27
N ARG A 118 -13.64 5.41 -7.36
CA ARG A 118 -14.53 4.98 -8.45
C ARG A 118 -15.29 3.67 -8.22
N ARG A 119 -14.92 2.85 -7.23
CA ARG A 119 -15.66 1.61 -6.92
C ARG A 119 -16.71 1.75 -5.82
N ALA A 120 -16.66 2.81 -5.01
CA ALA A 120 -17.66 3.08 -3.97
C ALA A 120 -18.91 3.85 -4.50
N HIS A 121 -18.91 4.22 -5.79
CA HIS A 121 -20.01 4.92 -6.46
C HIS A 121 -20.76 4.04 -7.48
N LYS A 122 -20.67 2.71 -7.37
CA LYS A 122 -21.51 1.77 -8.11
C LYS A 122 -22.35 0.95 -7.17
#